data_AF-A0A661ZAQ2-F1
#
_entry.id   AF-A0A661ZAQ2-F1
#
_cell.length_a   1.000
_cell.length_b   1.000
_cell.length_c   1.000
_cell.angle_alpha   90.00
_cell.angle_beta   90.00
_cell.angle_gamma   90.00
#
_symmetry.space_group_name_H-M   'P 1'
#
loop_
_entity.id
_entity.type
_entity.pdbx_description
1 polymer ?
#
loop_
_entity_poly.entity_id
_entity_poly.type
_entity_poly.pdbx_seq_one_letter_code
_entity_poly.pdbx_strand_id
1 'polypeptide(L)'
;MKVFEANITNSVITFFENSKGQSIEILNSKIKSICGINTFFETQSELDELINTISNSNNVINEPDRAEYGDFQTNINLSDNVCNLLKNQNTTPEIIIEPTCGKGNFIISSLQTFETIKFIYGIEIYKPYVWETKFAILNYFLKNKNSNLPEINIHHYNVFDFDFKKISKKHKDQKILIIGNPPWVTNSKLSSLGSDNLPLKSNFKNHNGLDAITGK
;
A
#
# COMPACT_ATOMS: atom_id res chain seq x y z
N MET A 1 0.57 18.92 2.63
CA MET A 1 -0.13 19.02 1.34
C MET A 1 -0.66 17.64 1.01
N LYS A 2 -1.77 17.58 0.24
CA LYS A 2 -2.20 16.34 -0.40
C LYS A 2 -2.17 16.47 -1.92
N VAL A 3 -1.88 15.37 -2.58
CA VAL A 3 -1.97 15.19 -4.03
C VAL A 3 -2.60 13.82 -4.25
N PHE A 4 -3.58 13.69 -5.16
CA PHE A 4 -4.38 12.46 -5.32
C PHE A 4 -5.04 11.97 -4.02
N GLU A 5 -5.50 12.91 -3.18
CA GLU A 5 -6.03 12.63 -1.82
C GLU A 5 -5.00 11.99 -0.85
N ALA A 6 -3.76 11.80 -1.29
CA ALA A 6 -2.68 11.16 -0.54
C ALA A 6 -1.74 12.19 0.11
N ASN A 7 -1.23 11.87 1.29
CA ASN A 7 -0.26 12.71 1.98
C ASN A 7 1.11 12.65 1.26
N ILE A 8 1.70 13.83 1.03
CA ILE A 8 3.02 13.96 0.40
C ILE A 8 3.96 14.77 1.30
N THR A 9 5.19 14.29 1.46
CA THR A 9 6.22 14.92 2.30
C THR A 9 7.00 16.00 1.53
N ASN A 10 7.53 16.99 2.23
CA ASN A 10 8.31 18.09 1.62
C ASN A 10 9.52 17.61 0.80
N SER A 11 10.24 16.58 1.26
CA SER A 11 11.36 15.97 0.52
C SER A 11 10.94 15.45 -0.85
N VAL A 12 9.76 14.83 -0.92
CA VAL A 12 9.18 14.31 -2.16
C VAL A 12 8.67 15.45 -3.04
N ILE A 13 8.04 16.48 -2.46
CA ILE A 13 7.66 17.69 -3.18
C ILE A 13 8.88 18.32 -3.86
N THR A 14 9.94 18.60 -3.10
CA THR A 14 11.19 19.18 -3.62
C THR A 14 11.83 18.32 -4.70
N PHE A 15 11.77 16.99 -4.58
CA PHE A 15 12.24 16.08 -5.63
C PHE A 15 11.50 16.29 -6.96
N PHE A 16 10.17 16.41 -6.91
CA PHE A 16 9.34 16.62 -8.11
C PHE A 16 9.46 18.04 -8.67
N GLU A 17 9.61 19.06 -7.82
CA GLU A 17 9.91 20.43 -8.26
C GLU A 17 11.21 20.49 -9.06
N ASN A 18 12.25 19.79 -8.59
CA ASN A 18 13.55 19.70 -9.27
C ASN A 18 13.53 18.78 -10.50
N SER A 19 12.42 18.10 -10.77
CA SER A 19 12.25 17.18 -11.90
C SER A 19 11.21 17.68 -12.91
N LYS A 20 10.77 18.94 -12.81
CA LYS A 20 9.84 19.57 -13.74
C LYS A 20 10.36 19.54 -15.19
N GLY A 21 9.46 19.28 -16.13
CA GLY A 21 9.75 19.23 -17.57
C GLY A 21 10.40 17.94 -18.06
N GLN A 22 10.66 16.96 -17.19
CA GLN A 22 11.10 15.63 -17.59
C GLN A 22 9.92 14.81 -18.13
N SER A 23 10.16 13.97 -19.14
CA SER A 23 9.14 13.03 -19.61
C SER A 23 8.87 11.96 -18.56
N ILE A 24 7.70 11.33 -18.63
CA ILE A 24 7.32 10.24 -17.73
C ILE A 24 8.32 9.08 -17.75
N GLU A 25 8.90 8.74 -18.90
CA GLU A 25 9.88 7.65 -19.03
C GLU A 25 11.18 7.98 -18.29
N ILE A 26 11.70 9.20 -18.47
CA ILE A 26 12.91 9.67 -17.79
C ILE A 26 12.68 9.69 -16.29
N LEU A 27 11.53 10.21 -15.85
CA LEU A 27 11.23 10.34 -14.43
C LEU A 27 11.00 8.99 -13.76
N ASN A 28 10.26 8.07 -14.39
CA ASN A 28 10.12 6.70 -13.89
C ASN A 28 11.48 5.99 -13.80
N SER A 29 12.35 6.14 -14.80
CA SER A 29 13.71 5.58 -14.76
C SER A 29 14.53 6.17 -13.61
N LYS A 30 14.44 7.49 -13.41
CA LYS A 30 15.13 8.18 -12.32
C LYS A 30 14.64 7.70 -10.95
N ILE A 31 13.33 7.63 -10.75
CA ILE A 31 12.73 7.14 -9.51
C ILE A 31 13.11 5.68 -9.25
N LYS A 32 13.06 4.82 -10.29
CA LYS A 32 13.51 3.44 -10.19
C LYS A 32 14.96 3.33 -9.70
N SER A 33 15.86 4.19 -10.18
CA SER A 33 17.25 4.21 -9.73
C SER A 33 17.44 4.71 -8.28
N ILE A 34 16.46 5.47 -7.75
CA ILE A 34 16.51 6.03 -6.40
C ILE A 34 15.90 5.06 -5.38
N CYS A 35 14.71 4.55 -5.65
CA CYS A 35 13.91 3.80 -4.67
C CYS A 35 13.44 2.42 -5.16
N GLY A 36 13.79 2.01 -6.37
CA GLY A 36 13.49 0.68 -6.87
C GLY A 36 12.06 0.47 -7.38
N ILE A 37 11.19 1.48 -7.29
CA ILE A 37 9.83 1.41 -7.85
C ILE A 37 9.91 1.31 -9.38
N ASN A 38 9.37 0.23 -9.94
CA ASN A 38 9.42 -0.03 -11.38
C ASN A 38 8.61 0.98 -12.21
N THR A 39 7.40 1.31 -11.76
CA THR A 39 6.48 2.21 -12.45
C THR A 39 5.84 3.13 -11.42
N PHE A 40 6.33 4.36 -11.33
CA PHE A 40 5.79 5.34 -10.39
C PHE A 40 4.52 5.98 -10.94
N PHE A 41 4.58 6.45 -12.19
CA PHE A 41 3.44 6.95 -12.96
C PHE A 41 3.11 5.96 -14.07
N GLU A 42 1.82 5.64 -14.23
CA GLU A 42 1.30 4.81 -15.31
C GLU A 42 0.93 5.64 -16.55
N THR A 43 0.55 6.91 -16.34
CA THR A 43 0.14 7.80 -17.44
C THR A 43 0.75 9.20 -17.29
N GLN A 44 0.92 9.90 -18.42
CA GLN A 44 1.40 11.28 -18.41
C GLN A 44 0.45 12.21 -17.64
N SER A 45 -0.86 11.93 -17.66
CA SER A 45 -1.86 12.68 -16.91
C SER A 45 -1.62 12.66 -15.40
N GLU A 46 -1.17 11.52 -14.85
CA GLU A 46 -0.83 11.43 -13.42
C GLU A 46 0.37 12.36 -13.12
N LEU A 47 1.41 12.37 -13.97
CA LEU A 47 2.55 13.27 -13.77
C LEU A 47 2.13 14.75 -13.84
N ASP A 48 1.33 15.11 -14.85
CA ASP A 48 0.89 16.49 -15.05
C ASP A 48 0.04 16.99 -13.88
N GLU A 49 -0.90 16.17 -13.39
CA GLU A 49 -1.72 16.47 -12.21
C GLU A 49 -0.86 16.72 -10.96
N LEU A 50 0.14 15.85 -10.73
CA LEU A 50 1.04 16.00 -9.59
C LEU A 50 1.85 17.31 -9.66
N ILE A 51 2.45 17.60 -10.81
CA ILE A 51 3.26 18.82 -11.00
C ILE A 51 2.41 20.08 -10.89
N ASN A 52 1.19 20.07 -11.44
CA ASN A 52 0.25 21.17 -11.33
C ASN A 52 -0.21 21.39 -9.88
N THR A 53 -0.53 20.31 -9.16
CA THR A 53 -0.96 20.40 -7.76
C THR A 53 0.15 20.93 -6.86
N ILE A 54 1.39 20.48 -7.05
CA ILE A 54 2.56 20.99 -6.34
C ILE A 54 2.76 22.49 -6.61
N SER A 55 2.60 22.92 -7.87
CA SER A 55 2.83 24.31 -8.28
C SER A 55 1.75 25.28 -7.81
N ASN A 56 0.52 24.82 -7.59
CA ASN A 56 -0.62 25.65 -7.19
C ASN A 56 -0.83 25.74 -5.67
N SER A 57 0.13 25.23 -4.88
CA SER A 57 0.23 25.24 -3.41
C SER A 57 -0.94 25.87 -2.65
N ASN A 58 -2.07 25.17 -2.56
CA ASN A 58 -3.19 25.42 -1.65
C ASN A 58 -4.21 24.30 -1.84
N ASN A 59 -4.22 23.29 -0.97
CA ASN A 59 -5.41 22.46 -0.73
C ASN A 59 -5.23 21.64 0.56
N VAL A 60 -6.14 21.85 1.50
CA VAL A 60 -6.37 20.98 2.66
C VAL A 60 -7.71 20.30 2.42
N ILE A 61 -7.69 19.01 2.10
CA ILE A 61 -8.87 18.16 1.92
C ILE A 61 -8.79 17.07 3.00
N ASN A 62 -9.87 16.88 3.76
CA ASN A 62 -9.94 15.83 4.80
C ASN A 62 -10.01 14.44 4.15
N GLU A 63 -9.40 13.42 4.79
CA GLU A 63 -9.57 12.02 4.33
C GLU A 63 -11.03 11.58 4.59
N PRO A 64 -11.69 10.91 3.64
CA PRO A 64 -12.98 10.29 3.92
C PRO A 64 -12.82 9.17 4.96
N ASP A 65 -13.81 9.00 5.85
CA ASP A 65 -13.83 7.87 6.79
C ASP A 65 -14.11 6.58 6.01
N ARG A 66 -13.21 5.59 6.13
CA ARG A 66 -13.28 4.31 5.41
C ARG A 66 -13.43 3.12 6.36
N ALA A 67 -13.79 3.35 7.63
CA ALA A 67 -13.99 2.29 8.62
C ALA A 67 -15.01 1.22 8.18
N GLU A 68 -15.94 1.57 7.29
CA GLU A 68 -16.90 0.63 6.71
C GLU A 68 -16.27 -0.44 5.79
N TYR A 69 -15.07 -0.20 5.27
CA TYR A 69 -14.31 -1.19 4.50
C TYR A 69 -13.37 -2.04 5.40
N GLY A 70 -13.46 -1.88 6.72
CA GLY A 70 -12.51 -2.50 7.66
C GLY A 70 -11.11 -1.91 7.56
N ASP A 71 -11.01 -0.69 7.05
CA ASP A 71 -9.78 0.04 6.75
C ASP A 71 -9.19 0.66 8.04
N PHE A 72 -8.62 -0.21 8.88
CA PHE A 72 -7.90 0.18 10.09
C PHE A 72 -6.40 0.18 9.82
N GLN A 73 -5.88 1.34 9.44
CA GLN A 73 -4.47 1.50 9.11
C GLN A 73 -3.56 1.11 10.28
N THR A 74 -2.63 0.18 10.02
CA THR A 74 -1.60 -0.24 10.97
C THR A 74 -0.70 0.94 11.27
N ASN A 75 -0.55 1.32 12.54
CA ASN A 75 0.41 2.37 12.90
C ASN A 75 1.86 1.89 12.74
N ILE A 76 2.77 2.82 12.44
CA ILE A 76 4.18 2.48 12.15
C ILE A 76 4.88 1.76 13.32
N ASN A 77 4.57 2.13 14.57
CA ASN A 77 5.18 1.49 15.74
C ASN A 77 4.83 -0.01 15.81
N LEU A 78 3.59 -0.38 15.46
CA LEU A 78 3.16 -1.77 15.44
C LEU A 78 3.85 -2.54 14.31
N SER A 79 3.92 -1.97 13.10
CA SER A 79 4.60 -2.62 11.98
C SER A 79 6.11 -2.79 12.22
N ASP A 80 6.76 -1.80 12.84
CA ASP A 80 8.16 -1.87 13.26
C ASP A 80 8.38 -2.99 14.28
N ASN A 81 7.52 -3.06 15.31
CA ASN A 81 7.62 -4.11 16.34
C ASN A 81 7.45 -5.51 15.75
N VAL A 82 6.52 -5.70 14.82
CA VAL A 82 6.31 -6.97 14.13
C VAL A 82 7.52 -7.34 13.28
N CYS A 83 8.05 -6.40 12.48
CA CYS A 83 9.25 -6.67 11.67
C CYS A 83 10.45 -7.02 12.54
N ASN A 84 10.67 -6.30 13.64
CA ASN A 84 11.75 -6.58 14.59
C ASN A 84 11.60 -7.95 15.27
N LEU A 85 10.37 -8.33 15.64
CA LEU A 85 10.10 -9.67 16.17
C LEU A 85 10.49 -10.75 15.15
N LEU A 86 10.10 -10.60 13.89
CA LEU A 86 10.44 -11.54 12.82
C LEU A 86 11.96 -11.60 12.56
N LYS A 87 12.65 -10.46 12.58
CA LYS A 87 14.12 -10.40 12.47
C LYS A 87 14.79 -11.16 13.62
N ASN A 88 14.30 -11.00 14.85
CA ASN A 88 14.81 -11.71 16.03
C ASN A 88 14.56 -13.23 15.98
N GLN A 89 13.61 -13.68 15.15
CA GLN A 89 13.37 -15.09 14.83
C GLN A 89 14.24 -15.59 13.65
N ASN A 90 15.27 -14.84 13.26
CA ASN A 90 16.16 -15.12 12.12
C ASN A 90 15.43 -15.16 10.76
N THR A 91 14.34 -14.41 10.62
CA THR A 91 13.65 -14.26 9.32
C THR A 91 14.50 -13.35 8.41
N THR A 92 14.93 -13.89 7.27
CA THR A 92 15.72 -13.18 6.25
C THR A 92 15.01 -13.24 4.90
N PRO A 93 13.93 -12.46 4.71
CA PRO A 93 13.14 -12.55 3.50
C PRO A 93 13.90 -11.93 2.32
N GLU A 94 13.78 -12.56 1.16
CA GLU A 94 14.23 -11.98 -0.11
C GLU A 94 13.08 -11.27 -0.82
N ILE A 95 11.84 -11.62 -0.48
CA ILE A 95 10.64 -11.11 -1.11
C ILE A 95 9.64 -10.74 -0.03
N ILE A 96 9.14 -9.52 -0.10
CA ILE A 96 8.01 -9.06 0.71
C ILE A 96 6.77 -9.01 -0.16
N ILE A 97 5.67 -9.56 0.34
CA ILE A 97 4.35 -9.40 -0.24
C ILE A 97 3.44 -8.79 0.82
N GLU A 98 2.88 -7.62 0.53
CA GLU A 98 1.85 -6.97 1.34
C GLU A 98 0.53 -6.91 0.53
N PRO A 99 -0.39 -7.88 0.72
CA PRO A 99 -1.57 -8.02 -0.12
C PRO A 99 -2.62 -6.91 0.00
N THR A 100 -2.59 -6.14 1.09
CA THR A 100 -3.51 -5.03 1.38
C THR A 100 -2.71 -3.91 2.03
N CYS A 101 -1.84 -3.27 1.25
CA CYS A 101 -0.74 -2.49 1.81
C CYS A 101 -1.14 -1.17 2.45
N GLY A 102 -2.36 -0.67 2.20
CA GLY A 102 -2.83 0.60 2.78
C GLY A 102 -1.81 1.71 2.52
N LYS A 103 -1.47 2.44 3.58
CA LYS A 103 -0.45 3.52 3.55
C LYS A 103 1.01 3.02 3.47
N GLY A 104 1.23 1.70 3.42
CA GLY A 104 2.53 1.08 3.17
C GLY A 104 3.43 0.95 4.40
N ASN A 105 2.88 1.02 5.62
CA ASN A 105 3.69 1.01 6.85
C ASN A 105 4.50 -0.30 7.02
N PHE A 106 3.95 -1.46 6.67
CA PHE A 106 4.74 -2.71 6.71
C PHE A 106 5.82 -2.76 5.63
N ILE A 107 5.58 -2.24 4.43
CA ILE A 107 6.65 -2.09 3.41
C ILE A 107 7.80 -1.23 3.96
N ILE A 108 7.51 -0.07 4.56
CA ILE A 108 8.54 0.81 5.14
C ILE A 108 9.28 0.13 6.29
N SER A 109 8.54 -0.50 7.21
CA SER A 109 9.13 -1.22 8.35
C SER A 109 10.01 -2.38 7.88
N SER A 110 9.60 -3.08 6.81
CA SER A 110 10.36 -4.17 6.20
C SER A 110 11.67 -3.66 5.59
N LEU A 111 11.62 -2.55 4.83
CA LEU A 111 12.80 -1.90 4.25
C LEU A 111 13.80 -1.44 5.32
N GLN A 112 13.31 -0.99 6.48
CA GLN A 112 14.16 -0.59 7.62
C GLN A 112 14.79 -1.78 8.35
N THR A 113 14.14 -2.94 8.30
CA THR A 113 14.48 -4.08 9.16
C THR A 113 15.35 -5.13 8.44
N PHE A 114 14.98 -5.49 7.21
CA PHE A 114 15.56 -6.63 6.50
C PHE A 114 16.52 -6.18 5.39
N GLU A 115 17.75 -6.65 5.45
CA GLU A 115 18.81 -6.26 4.50
C GLU A 115 18.80 -7.12 3.22
N THR A 116 18.15 -8.28 3.23
CA THR A 116 18.19 -9.27 2.15
C THR A 116 17.09 -9.09 1.10
N ILE A 117 16.23 -8.07 1.24
CA ILE A 117 15.09 -7.86 0.34
C ILE A 117 15.61 -7.57 -1.07
N LYS A 118 15.10 -8.32 -2.04
CA LYS A 118 15.34 -8.15 -3.47
C LYS A 118 14.08 -7.70 -4.21
N PHE A 119 12.90 -8.11 -3.73
CA PHE A 119 11.62 -7.76 -4.34
C PHE A 119 10.57 -7.37 -3.30
N ILE A 120 9.73 -6.40 -3.65
CA ILE A 120 8.55 -6.03 -2.86
C ILE A 120 7.34 -5.96 -3.77
N TYR A 121 6.24 -6.56 -3.32
CA TYR A 121 4.93 -6.55 -3.97
C TYR A 121 3.88 -6.00 -3.02
N GLY A 122 3.38 -4.79 -3.27
CA GLY A 122 2.24 -4.21 -2.57
C GLY A 122 1.00 -4.26 -3.44
N ILE A 123 -0.13 -4.68 -2.87
CA ILE A 123 -1.43 -4.67 -3.55
C ILE A 123 -2.38 -3.79 -2.73
N GLU A 124 -3.04 -2.86 -3.37
CA GLU A 124 -3.99 -1.95 -2.73
C GLU A 124 -5.13 -1.59 -3.69
N ILE A 125 -6.36 -1.61 -3.20
CA ILE A 125 -7.57 -1.35 -3.99
C ILE A 125 -7.93 0.14 -3.99
N TYR A 126 -7.48 0.92 -3.01
CA TYR A 126 -7.73 2.35 -2.91
C TYR A 126 -6.56 3.16 -3.47
N LYS A 127 -6.76 3.76 -4.64
CA LYS A 127 -5.71 4.49 -5.38
C LYS A 127 -4.98 5.58 -4.55
N PRO A 128 -5.61 6.37 -3.67
CA PRO A 128 -4.87 7.31 -2.81
C PRO A 128 -3.82 6.63 -1.92
N TYR A 129 -4.10 5.43 -1.40
CA TYR A 129 -3.14 4.67 -0.60
C TYR A 129 -2.00 4.07 -1.43
N VAL A 130 -2.25 3.76 -2.69
CA VAL A 130 -1.18 3.44 -3.66
C VAL A 130 -0.21 4.62 -3.77
N TRP A 131 -0.73 5.85 -3.89
CA TRP A 131 0.10 7.06 -3.96
C TRP A 131 0.84 7.33 -2.65
N GLU A 132 0.17 7.23 -1.51
CA GLU A 132 0.79 7.43 -0.19
C GLU A 132 1.93 6.44 0.04
N THR A 133 1.73 5.17 -0.31
CA THR A 133 2.78 4.14 -0.27
C THR A 133 3.95 4.49 -1.18
N LYS A 134 3.69 4.87 -2.44
CA LYS A 134 4.74 5.27 -3.40
C LYS A 134 5.53 6.49 -2.88
N PHE A 135 4.86 7.50 -2.33
CA PHE A 135 5.51 8.68 -1.74
C PHE A 135 6.32 8.32 -0.50
N ALA A 136 5.81 7.45 0.38
CA ALA A 136 6.52 7.00 1.57
C ALA A 136 7.82 6.27 1.22
N ILE A 137 7.77 5.39 0.21
CA ILE A 137 8.95 4.64 -0.28
C ILE A 137 9.97 5.60 -0.89
N LEU A 138 9.55 6.50 -1.76
CA LEU A 138 10.46 7.50 -2.34
C LEU A 138 11.09 8.38 -1.25
N ASN A 139 10.31 8.87 -0.30
CA ASN A 139 10.80 9.63 0.84
C ASN A 139 11.83 8.84 1.67
N TYR A 140 11.58 7.56 1.92
CA TYR A 140 12.50 6.69 2.66
C TYR A 140 13.87 6.63 1.96
N PHE A 141 13.92 6.39 0.66
CA PHE A 141 15.19 6.32 -0.08
C PHE A 141 15.83 7.68 -0.37
N LEU A 142 15.06 8.77 -0.42
CA LEU A 142 15.63 10.13 -0.49
C LEU A 142 16.36 10.49 0.81
N LYS A 143 15.92 9.95 1.96
CA LYS A 143 16.51 10.23 3.28
C LYS A 143 17.59 9.23 3.70
N ASN A 144 17.57 8.02 3.15
CA ASN A 144 18.48 6.95 3.53
C ASN A 144 19.31 6.50 2.32
N LYS A 145 20.64 6.55 2.44
CA LYS A 145 21.53 5.94 1.45
C LYS A 145 21.53 4.42 1.67
N ASN A 146 20.80 3.69 0.84
CA ASN A 146 20.75 2.24 0.90
C ASN A 146 21.62 1.63 -0.20
N SER A 147 22.49 0.69 0.17
CA SER A 147 23.35 -0.02 -0.79
C SER A 147 22.63 -1.16 -1.50
N ASN A 148 21.56 -1.70 -0.91
CA ASN A 148 20.76 -2.76 -1.50
C ASN A 148 19.38 -2.20 -1.91
N LEU A 149 19.21 -1.95 -3.21
CA LEU A 149 17.98 -1.41 -3.78
C LEU A 149 17.09 -2.56 -4.30
N PRO A 150 15.92 -2.83 -3.67
CA PRO A 150 15.02 -3.88 -4.14
C PRO A 150 14.22 -3.41 -5.37
N GLU A 151 13.71 -4.36 -6.15
CA GLU A 151 12.69 -4.09 -7.17
C GLU A 151 11.30 -4.01 -6.51
N ILE A 152 10.63 -2.86 -6.63
CA ILE A 152 9.36 -2.61 -5.94
C ILE A 152 8.22 -2.46 -6.96
N ASN A 153 7.14 -3.21 -6.74
CA ASN A 153 5.92 -3.14 -7.53
C ASN A 153 4.74 -2.88 -6.60
N ILE A 154 4.11 -1.71 -6.73
CA ILE A 154 2.87 -1.35 -6.01
C ILE A 154 1.73 -1.34 -7.03
N HIS A 155 0.78 -2.25 -6.84
CA HIS A 155 -0.33 -2.48 -7.76
C HIS A 155 -1.62 -1.88 -7.21
N HIS A 156 -2.26 -1.04 -8.02
CA HIS A 156 -3.66 -0.67 -7.81
C HIS A 156 -4.54 -1.82 -8.31
N TYR A 157 -4.97 -2.71 -7.40
CA TYR A 157 -5.66 -3.94 -7.77
C TYR A 157 -6.48 -4.51 -6.61
N ASN A 158 -7.54 -5.26 -6.92
CA ASN A 158 -8.26 -6.04 -5.93
C ASN A 158 -7.44 -7.28 -5.54
N VAL A 159 -7.08 -7.40 -4.26
CA VAL A 159 -6.31 -8.53 -3.74
C VAL A 159 -6.92 -9.90 -4.05
N PHE A 160 -8.25 -10.00 -4.08
CA PHE A 160 -8.95 -11.26 -4.34
C PHE A 160 -8.85 -11.71 -5.81
N ASP A 161 -8.64 -10.77 -6.73
CA ASP A 161 -8.52 -11.04 -8.16
C ASP A 161 -7.04 -11.14 -8.61
N PHE A 162 -6.10 -10.77 -7.73
CA PHE A 162 -4.68 -10.70 -8.07
C PHE A 162 -4.05 -12.10 -8.24
N ASP A 163 -3.36 -12.33 -9.37
CA ASP A 163 -2.74 -13.62 -9.67
C ASP A 163 -1.37 -13.81 -8.99
N PHE A 164 -1.40 -14.18 -7.72
CA PHE A 164 -0.20 -14.52 -6.94
C PHE A 164 0.59 -15.72 -7.49
N LYS A 165 0.00 -16.55 -8.38
CA LYS A 165 0.72 -17.68 -8.99
C LYS A 165 1.86 -17.21 -9.89
N LYS A 166 1.77 -16.01 -10.46
CA LYS A 166 2.88 -15.42 -11.24
C LYS A 166 4.08 -15.12 -10.34
N ILE A 167 3.83 -14.55 -9.16
CA ILE A 167 4.89 -14.25 -8.19
C ILE A 167 5.52 -15.55 -7.69
N SER A 168 4.72 -16.53 -7.27
CA SER A 168 5.25 -17.81 -6.76
C SER A 168 6.06 -18.58 -7.80
N LYS A 169 5.66 -18.54 -9.08
CA LYS A 169 6.44 -19.13 -10.18
C LYS A 169 7.75 -18.39 -10.44
N LYS A 170 7.74 -17.05 -10.42
CA LYS A 170 8.94 -16.22 -10.63
C LYS A 170 9.98 -16.44 -9.53
N HIS A 171 9.53 -16.76 -8.32
CA HIS A 171 10.36 -16.71 -7.11
C HIS A 171 10.45 -18.04 -6.35
N LYS A 172 10.47 -19.15 -7.09
CA LYS A 172 10.29 -20.50 -6.55
C LYS A 172 11.28 -20.91 -5.44
N ASP A 173 12.52 -20.41 -5.54
CA ASP A 173 13.63 -20.79 -4.65
C ASP A 173 14.00 -19.69 -3.65
N GLN A 174 13.22 -18.61 -3.57
CA GLN A 174 13.51 -17.45 -2.73
C GLN A 174 12.61 -17.43 -1.49
N LYS A 175 13.15 -16.89 -0.40
CA LYS A 175 12.40 -16.76 0.86
C LYS A 175 11.34 -15.65 0.76
N ILE A 176 10.08 -16.04 0.69
CA ILE A 176 8.93 -15.11 0.66
C ILE A 176 8.40 -14.89 2.08
N LEU A 177 8.25 -13.63 2.47
CA LEU A 177 7.47 -13.21 3.62
C LEU A 177 6.21 -12.51 3.13
N ILE A 178 5.06 -13.06 3.51
CA ILE A 178 3.76 -12.39 3.35
C ILE A 178 3.44 -11.73 4.69
N ILE A 179 3.24 -10.41 4.67
CA ILE A 179 3.02 -9.60 5.87
C ILE A 179 1.96 -8.54 5.56
N GLY A 180 1.22 -8.08 6.56
CA GLY A 180 0.21 -7.04 6.36
C GLY A 180 -0.90 -7.11 7.42
N ASN A 181 -1.82 -6.16 7.34
CA ASN A 181 -3.07 -6.17 8.11
C ASN A 181 -4.25 -6.22 7.14
N PRO A 182 -4.81 -7.42 6.86
CA PRO A 182 -5.99 -7.54 6.03
C PRO A 182 -7.18 -6.75 6.60
N PRO A 183 -8.08 -6.22 5.75
CA PRO A 183 -9.26 -5.50 6.22
C PRO A 183 -10.16 -6.42 7.04
N TRP A 184 -10.68 -5.93 8.16
CA TRP A 184 -11.62 -6.66 9.00
C TRP A 184 -12.70 -5.74 9.54
N VAL A 185 -13.97 -6.07 9.26
CA VAL A 185 -15.14 -5.39 9.81
C VAL A 185 -16.25 -6.41 10.06
N THR A 186 -16.94 -6.27 11.20
CA THR A 186 -18.06 -7.16 11.55
C THR A 186 -19.37 -6.68 10.92
N ASN A 187 -20.29 -7.60 10.63
CA ASN A 187 -21.64 -7.26 10.15
C ASN A 187 -22.38 -6.29 11.08
N SER A 188 -22.19 -6.43 12.40
CA SER A 188 -22.76 -5.52 13.39
C SER A 188 -22.17 -4.12 13.29
N LYS A 189 -20.85 -4.00 13.05
CA LYS A 189 -20.19 -2.72 12.86
C LYS A 189 -20.61 -2.07 11.54
N LEU A 190 -20.68 -2.81 10.44
CA LEU A 190 -21.22 -2.36 9.15
C LEU A 190 -22.65 -1.82 9.28
N SER A 191 -23.51 -2.56 9.98
CA SER A 191 -24.90 -2.15 10.23
C SER A 191 -24.98 -0.88 11.08
N SER A 192 -24.10 -0.73 12.08
CA SER A 192 -24.02 0.50 12.89
C SER A 192 -23.49 1.71 12.11
N LEU A 193 -22.70 1.48 11.06
CA LEU A 193 -22.16 2.52 10.18
C LEU A 193 -23.15 2.89 9.06
N GLY A 194 -24.30 2.21 8.95
CA GLY A 194 -25.23 2.41 7.84
C GLY A 194 -24.66 2.01 6.49
N SER A 195 -23.66 1.12 6.47
CA SER A 195 -22.92 0.78 5.26
C SER A 195 -23.72 -0.12 4.32
N ASP A 196 -23.66 0.18 3.02
CA ASP A 196 -24.17 -0.68 1.95
C ASP A 196 -23.23 -1.88 1.66
N ASN A 197 -22.04 -1.93 2.28
CA ASN A 197 -21.08 -3.03 2.17
C ASN A 197 -21.46 -4.26 3.02
N LEU A 198 -22.76 -4.54 3.15
CA LEU A 198 -23.25 -5.72 3.85
C LEU A 198 -23.34 -6.91 2.89
N PRO A 199 -22.87 -8.11 3.26
CA PRO A 199 -23.12 -9.29 2.48
C PRO A 199 -24.64 -9.52 2.37
N LEU A 200 -25.10 -9.94 1.19
CA LEU A 200 -26.50 -10.30 0.96
C LEU A 200 -26.94 -11.37 1.99
N LYS A 201 -27.84 -10.99 2.89
CA LYS A 201 -28.38 -11.91 3.88
C LYS A 201 -29.35 -12.87 3.19
N SER A 202 -29.08 -14.16 3.31
CA SER A 202 -29.98 -15.22 2.83
C SER A 202 -30.16 -16.29 3.91
N ASN A 203 -31.39 -16.77 4.09
CA ASN A 203 -31.70 -17.87 4.99
C ASN A 203 -31.42 -19.21 4.31
N PHE A 204 -30.17 -19.45 3.90
CA PHE A 204 -29.81 -20.66 3.15
C PHE A 204 -30.06 -21.97 3.93
N LYS A 205 -30.11 -21.89 5.26
CA LYS A 205 -30.41 -23.01 6.16
C LYS A 205 -31.90 -23.20 6.45
N ASN A 206 -32.75 -22.32 5.91
CA ASN A 206 -34.21 -22.35 6.04
C ASN A 206 -34.72 -22.45 7.49
N HIS A 207 -34.02 -21.81 8.43
CA HIS A 207 -34.46 -21.71 9.82
C HIS A 207 -35.72 -20.86 9.93
N ASN A 208 -36.52 -21.07 10.98
CA ASN A 208 -37.76 -20.32 11.20
C ASN A 208 -37.57 -19.18 12.20
N GLY A 209 -38.12 -17.99 11.90
CA GLY A 209 -38.21 -16.90 12.87
C GLY A 209 -36.85 -16.43 13.44
N LEU A 210 -36.69 -16.48 14.77
CA LEU A 210 -35.48 -16.02 15.47
C LEU A 210 -34.24 -16.85 15.11
N ASP A 211 -34.42 -18.13 14.78
CA ASP A 211 -33.35 -19.04 14.40
C ASP A 211 -32.71 -18.60 13.07
N ALA A 212 -33.52 -18.06 12.14
CA ALA A 212 -33.06 -17.47 10.88
C ALA A 212 -32.21 -16.21 11.06
N ILE A 213 -32.48 -15.45 12.12
CA ILE A 213 -31.80 -14.18 12.40
C ILE A 213 -30.49 -14.42 13.17
N THR A 214 -30.47 -15.40 14.07
CA THR A 214 -29.35 -15.67 14.97
C THR A 214 -28.38 -16.74 14.46
N GLY A 215 -28.74 -17.45 13.38
CA GLY A 215 -27.88 -18.46 12.76
C GLY A 215 -27.75 -19.76 13.56
N LYS A 216 -28.69 -20.01 14.46
CA LYS A 216 -28.85 -21.22 15.26
C LYS A 216 -30.24 -21.79 15.05
#